data_AF-X1RAL0-F1
#
_entry.id   AF-X1RAL0-F1
#
_cell.length_a   1.000
_cell.length_b   1.000
_cell.length_c   1.000
_cell.angle_alpha   90.00
_cell.angle_beta   90.00
_cell.angle_gamma   90.00
#
_symmetry.space_group_name_H-M   'P 1'
#
loop_
_entity.id
_entity.type
_entity.pdbx_description
1 polymer ?
#
loop_
_entity_poly.entity_id
_entity_poly.type
_entity_poly.pdbx_seq_one_letter_code
_entity_poly.pdbx_strand_id
1 'polypeptide(L)'
;LIKENQVRRENLVIIGVPCRGMLDRGRIQAQFDGDEVREVEEKDSELVAKGEVSSKSFDRSEYLYPSCKVCRYPNPVIYDVLIGEKVAGSDCDQFSDVVLFGEMTPEERWRYINDEISRCIRCYACRNACPMCYCKECFVDKTAPQWIGKTTDLSDTLIFHLMRAFHLAGRCVECGACERACPMEIDIRKLNRKLTADIKSLFDYEAGLSLEDKAPLATYKPDDPEDFILNP
;
A
#
# COMPACT_ATOMS: atom_id res chain seq x y z
N LEU A 1 -10.03 9.89 2.76
CA LEU A 1 -11.26 10.04 3.59
C LEU A 1 -11.97 11.36 3.36
N ILE A 2 -11.33 12.52 3.54
CA ILE A 2 -11.96 13.84 3.26
C ILE A 2 -12.45 13.92 1.81
N LYS A 3 -11.54 13.69 0.85
CA LYS A 3 -11.84 13.59 -0.60
C LYS A 3 -12.98 12.63 -0.95
N GLU A 4 -13.14 11.59 -0.14
CA GLU A 4 -14.12 10.53 -0.35
C GLU A 4 -15.44 10.82 0.37
N ASN A 5 -15.60 12.02 0.93
CA ASN A 5 -16.76 12.47 1.72
C ASN A 5 -17.09 11.56 2.91
N GLN A 6 -16.10 10.83 3.43
CA GLN A 6 -16.29 9.97 4.62
C GLN A 6 -16.17 10.77 5.92
N VAL A 7 -15.46 11.90 5.88
CA VAL A 7 -15.29 12.80 7.01
C VAL A 7 -15.27 14.23 6.49
N ARG A 8 -15.96 15.13 7.19
CA ARG A 8 -16.02 16.56 6.86
C ARG A 8 -14.80 17.29 7.39
N ARG A 9 -14.14 18.10 6.54
CA ARG A 9 -12.87 18.78 6.89
C ARG A 9 -13.01 19.73 8.07
N GLU A 10 -14.15 20.41 8.19
CA GLU A 10 -14.45 21.36 9.26
C GLU A 10 -14.59 20.70 10.65
N ASN A 11 -14.79 19.39 10.71
CA ASN A 11 -14.90 18.63 11.95
C ASN A 11 -13.56 18.06 12.42
N LEU A 12 -12.44 18.46 11.81
CA LEU A 12 -11.13 17.88 12.06
C LEU A 12 -10.13 18.93 12.51
N VAL A 13 -9.32 18.55 13.51
CA VAL A 13 -8.01 19.15 13.78
C VAL A 13 -6.96 18.11 13.42
N ILE A 14 -6.15 18.38 12.41
CA ILE A 14 -5.16 17.45 11.86
C ILE A 14 -3.78 17.81 12.41
N ILE A 15 -3.25 16.93 13.25
CA ILE A 15 -1.86 17.02 13.73
C ILE A 15 -0.98 16.22 12.77
N GLY A 16 -0.16 16.93 11.99
CA GLY A 16 0.82 16.36 11.09
C GLY A 16 2.12 16.05 11.81
N VAL A 17 2.70 14.88 11.52
CA VAL A 17 4.03 14.48 12.00
C VAL A 17 4.87 14.09 10.79
N PRO A 18 5.97 14.79 10.48
CA PRO A 18 6.94 14.36 9.48
C PRO A 18 7.48 12.98 9.79
N CYS A 19 7.55 12.12 8.78
CA CYS A 19 7.88 10.71 8.91
C CYS A 19 9.26 10.43 8.30
N ARG A 20 10.14 9.77 9.06
CA ARG A 20 11.44 9.26 8.56
C ARG A 20 11.33 7.85 7.97
N GLY A 21 10.11 7.33 7.81
CA GLY A 21 9.83 5.96 7.38
C GLY A 21 9.74 4.98 8.55
N MET A 22 8.92 3.95 8.40
CA MET A 22 8.70 2.90 9.39
C MET A 22 9.72 1.78 9.22
N LEU A 23 10.22 1.25 10.34
CA LEU A 23 11.11 0.09 10.35
C LEU A 23 10.34 -1.22 10.15
N ASP A 24 11.00 -2.19 9.51
CA ASP A 24 10.51 -3.55 9.34
C ASP A 24 10.86 -4.40 10.56
N ARG A 25 9.92 -4.51 11.50
CA ARG A 25 10.09 -5.29 12.73
C ARG A 25 10.40 -6.75 12.44
N GLY A 26 9.81 -7.35 11.40
CA GLY A 26 10.03 -8.76 11.05
C GLY A 26 11.46 -9.00 10.61
N ARG A 27 11.98 -8.14 9.73
CA ARG A 27 13.39 -8.20 9.28
C ARG A 27 14.38 -7.95 10.41
N ILE A 28 14.08 -7.04 11.34
CA ILE A 28 14.90 -6.82 12.53
C ILE A 28 14.86 -8.06 13.42
N GLN A 29 13.67 -8.59 13.75
CA GLN A 29 13.50 -9.77 14.61
C GLN A 29 14.20 -11.02 14.06
N ALA A 30 14.22 -11.18 12.73
CA ALA A 30 14.94 -12.28 12.06
C ALA A 30 16.45 -12.27 12.33
N GLN A 31 17.02 -11.12 12.74
CA GLN A 31 18.43 -11.02 13.09
C GLN A 31 18.73 -11.48 14.52
N PHE A 32 17.76 -11.86 15.34
CA PHE A 32 17.98 -12.12 16.78
C PHE A 32 17.97 -13.62 17.15
N ASP A 33 17.99 -14.54 16.18
CA ASP A 33 18.15 -15.99 16.41
C ASP A 33 17.19 -16.59 17.46
N GLY A 34 15.98 -16.03 17.57
CA GLY A 34 14.96 -16.44 18.55
C GLY A 34 14.90 -15.60 19.83
N ASP A 35 15.86 -14.70 20.05
CA ASP A 35 15.80 -13.69 21.11
C ASP A 35 14.77 -12.60 20.75
N GLU A 36 13.74 -12.41 21.56
CA GLU A 36 12.66 -11.47 21.24
C GLU A 36 13.14 -10.02 21.38
N VAL A 37 12.99 -9.22 20.33
CA VAL A 37 13.34 -7.79 20.36
C VAL A 37 12.33 -7.05 21.24
N ARG A 38 12.83 -6.44 22.32
CA ARG A 38 12.04 -5.71 23.33
C ARG A 38 12.13 -4.19 23.17
N GLU A 39 13.26 -3.69 22.68
CA GLU A 39 13.54 -2.26 22.56
C GLU A 39 14.26 -1.97 21.24
N VAL A 40 13.90 -0.84 20.61
CA VAL A 40 14.62 -0.28 19.46
C VAL A 40 14.85 1.20 19.72
N GLU A 41 16.12 1.60 19.73
CA GLU A 41 16.54 3.01 19.80
C GLU A 41 17.04 3.45 18.41
N GLU A 42 16.47 4.52 17.86
CA GLU A 42 16.94 5.15 16.63
C GLU A 42 17.90 6.30 16.95
N LYS A 43 19.10 6.29 16.36
CA LYS A 43 20.14 7.34 16.46
C LYS A 43 20.54 7.77 15.06
N ASP A 44 19.87 8.81 14.54
CA ASP A 44 20.07 9.35 13.20
C ASP A 44 20.06 8.30 12.08
N SER A 45 21.23 7.81 11.65
CA SER A 45 21.41 6.80 10.60
C SER A 45 21.50 5.36 11.12
N GLU A 46 21.63 5.17 12.43
CA GLU A 46 21.80 3.87 13.07
C GLU A 46 20.56 3.51 13.89
N LEU A 47 20.24 2.23 13.98
CA LEU A 47 19.27 1.72 14.95
C LEU A 47 19.92 0.64 15.81
N VAL A 48 19.69 0.71 17.11
CA VAL A 48 20.13 -0.28 18.08
C VAL A 48 18.90 -1.02 18.57
N ALA A 49 18.80 -2.31 18.22
CA ALA A 49 17.76 -3.18 18.71
C ALA A 49 18.31 -4.06 19.84
N LYS A 50 17.53 -4.22 20.92
CA LYS A 50 17.89 -5.03 22.09
C LYS A 50 16.85 -6.12 22.31
N GLY A 51 17.33 -7.35 22.41
CA GLY A 51 16.58 -8.48 22.91
C GLY A 51 16.78 -8.66 24.42
N GLU A 52 16.44 -9.84 24.94
CA GLU A 52 16.66 -10.20 26.34
C GLU A 52 18.13 -10.49 26.63
N VAL A 53 18.85 -11.08 25.68
CA VAL A 53 20.26 -11.50 25.86
C VAL A 53 21.22 -10.86 24.87
N SER A 54 20.71 -10.32 23.76
CA SER A 54 21.53 -9.77 22.69
C SER A 54 21.17 -8.33 22.35
N SER A 55 22.14 -7.60 21.82
CA SER A 55 21.98 -6.24 21.30
C SER A 55 22.70 -6.16 19.96
N LYS A 56 22.01 -5.67 18.93
CA LYS A 56 22.56 -5.56 17.58
C LYS A 56 22.31 -4.15 17.03
N SER A 57 23.25 -3.68 16.24
CA SER A 57 23.19 -2.37 15.59
C SER A 57 23.11 -2.53 14.08
N PHE A 58 22.31 -1.68 13.44
CA PHE A 58 22.02 -1.77 12.01
C PHE A 58 21.98 -0.38 11.36
N ASP A 59 22.27 -0.34 10.06
CA ASP A 59 21.95 0.83 9.24
C ASP A 59 20.43 0.98 9.12
N ARG A 60 19.91 2.13 9.53
CA ARG A 60 18.48 2.40 9.55
C ARG A 60 17.83 2.28 8.16
N SER A 61 18.53 2.74 7.13
CA SER A 61 18.00 2.77 5.76
C SER A 61 17.79 1.37 5.19
N GLU A 62 18.60 0.40 5.59
CA GLU A 62 18.51 -0.98 5.14
C GLU A 62 17.27 -1.71 5.68
N TYR A 63 16.81 -1.31 6.87
CA TYR A 63 15.71 -1.93 7.63
C TYR A 63 14.38 -1.16 7.57
N LEU A 64 14.28 -0.13 6.72
CA LEU A 64 12.98 0.45 6.40
C LEU A 64 12.05 -0.59 5.76
N TYR A 65 10.76 -0.50 6.08
CA TYR A 65 9.73 -1.30 5.43
C TYR A 65 9.70 -1.00 3.92
N PRO A 66 9.43 -1.99 3.04
CA PRO A 66 9.47 -1.79 1.59
C PRO A 66 8.65 -0.59 1.09
N SER A 67 7.49 -0.32 1.68
CA SER A 67 6.68 0.86 1.32
C SER A 67 7.32 2.19 1.68
N CYS A 68 8.15 2.23 2.72
CA CYS A 68 8.80 3.44 3.21
C CYS A 68 10.08 3.76 2.44
N LYS A 69 10.72 2.76 1.81
CA LYS A 69 11.90 2.97 0.93
C LYS A 69 11.58 3.76 -0.34
N VAL A 70 10.32 3.73 -0.78
CA VAL A 70 9.84 4.34 -2.03
C VAL A 70 8.81 5.46 -1.79
N CYS A 71 8.72 5.99 -0.56
CA CYS A 71 7.77 7.05 -0.22
C CYS A 71 8.34 8.44 -0.57
N ARG A 72 7.68 9.15 -1.48
CA ARG A 72 8.09 10.52 -1.88
C ARG A 72 7.58 11.63 -0.95
N TYR A 73 6.61 11.32 -0.08
CA TYR A 73 5.91 12.29 0.76
C TYR A 73 6.13 12.00 2.25
N PRO A 74 7.33 12.26 2.80
CA PRO A 74 7.58 12.09 4.23
C PRO A 74 6.86 13.14 5.08
N ASN A 75 6.48 14.28 4.49
CA ASN A 75 5.74 15.32 5.17
C ASN A 75 4.23 15.20 4.90
N PRO A 76 3.37 15.42 5.91
CA PRO A 76 1.92 15.40 5.69
C PRO A 76 1.51 16.47 4.68
N VAL A 77 0.70 16.09 3.70
CA VAL A 77 0.18 16.99 2.66
C VAL A 77 -0.82 17.99 3.24
N ILE A 78 -1.61 17.55 4.23
CA ILE A 78 -2.65 18.35 4.89
C ILE A 78 -2.45 18.25 6.40
N TYR A 79 -2.38 19.38 7.09
CA TYR A 79 -2.31 19.50 8.56
C TYR A 79 -2.76 20.88 9.01
N ASP A 80 -3.22 20.98 10.26
CA ASP A 80 -3.49 22.23 10.99
C ASP A 80 -2.31 22.60 11.88
N VAL A 81 -1.69 21.59 12.50
CA VAL A 81 -0.51 21.74 13.37
C VAL A 81 0.55 20.75 12.92
N LEU A 82 1.78 21.22 12.69
CA LEU A 82 2.93 20.36 12.40
C LEU A 82 3.78 20.20 13.66
N ILE A 83 4.01 18.95 14.07
CA ILE A 83 4.89 18.64 15.19
C ILE A 83 6.19 18.02 14.66
N GLY A 84 7.29 18.74 14.85
CA GLY A 84 8.62 18.37 14.35
C GLY A 84 9.02 19.13 13.09
N GLU A 85 10.29 18.96 12.70
CA GLU A 85 10.85 19.59 11.51
C GLU A 85 10.53 18.78 10.25
N LYS A 86 10.30 19.48 9.14
CA LYS A 86 10.08 18.83 7.84
C LYS A 86 11.31 18.02 7.45
N VAL A 87 11.07 16.84 6.91
CA VAL A 87 12.12 15.97 6.39
C VAL A 87 12.26 16.23 4.90
N ALA A 88 13.49 16.22 4.37
CA ALA A 88 13.71 16.27 2.93
C ALA A 88 12.97 15.12 2.24
N GLY A 89 12.26 15.40 1.15
CA GLY A 89 11.70 14.36 0.31
C GLY A 89 12.81 13.51 -0.29
N SER A 90 12.54 12.23 -0.54
CA SER A 90 13.43 11.39 -1.34
C SER A 90 12.99 11.40 -2.80
N ASP A 91 13.93 11.69 -3.69
CA ASP A 91 13.81 11.33 -5.10
C ASP A 91 14.14 9.84 -5.21
N CYS A 92 13.13 9.01 -4.99
CA CYS A 92 13.24 7.56 -5.00
C CYS A 92 12.58 6.99 -6.25
N ASP A 93 13.17 5.94 -6.79
CA ASP A 93 12.57 5.13 -7.83
C ASP A 93 11.28 4.46 -7.32
N GLN A 94 10.14 4.99 -7.76
CA GLN A 94 8.84 4.59 -7.23
C GLN A 94 8.30 3.32 -7.89
N PHE A 95 8.71 2.99 -9.12
CA PHE A 95 7.97 2.01 -9.94
C PHE A 95 8.84 0.97 -10.65
N SER A 96 10.17 0.97 -10.53
CA SER A 96 10.99 -0.06 -11.19
C SER A 96 10.56 -1.49 -10.88
N ASP A 97 10.16 -1.78 -9.64
CA ASP A 97 9.69 -3.12 -9.25
C ASP A 97 8.45 -3.56 -10.03
N VAL A 98 7.56 -2.63 -10.40
CA VAL A 98 6.35 -2.93 -11.18
C VAL A 98 6.56 -2.81 -12.68
N VAL A 99 7.56 -2.04 -13.13
CA VAL A 99 8.01 -2.02 -14.53
C VAL A 99 8.64 -3.37 -14.86
N LEU A 100 9.60 -3.84 -14.05
CA LEU A 100 10.21 -5.17 -14.19
C LEU A 100 9.16 -6.29 -14.13
N PHE A 101 8.18 -6.16 -13.23
CA PHE A 101 7.05 -7.10 -13.18
C PHE A 101 6.21 -7.05 -14.47
N GLY A 102 6.05 -5.88 -15.10
CA GLY A 102 5.33 -5.71 -16.36
C GLY A 102 6.05 -6.28 -17.58
N GLU A 103 7.39 -6.34 -17.54
CA GLU A 103 8.25 -6.91 -18.59
C GLU A 103 8.27 -8.45 -18.59
N MET A 104 7.87 -9.08 -17.49
CA MET A 104 7.70 -10.54 -17.39
C MET A 104 6.63 -11.07 -18.34
N THR A 105 6.78 -12.33 -18.76
CA THR A 105 5.76 -12.99 -19.61
C THR A 105 4.42 -13.10 -18.87
N PRO A 106 3.29 -13.21 -19.58
CA PRO A 106 1.99 -13.48 -18.95
C PRO A 106 2.01 -14.70 -18.01
N GLU A 107 2.71 -15.76 -18.38
CA GLU A 107 2.83 -16.99 -17.59
C GLU A 107 3.66 -16.76 -16.32
N GLU A 108 4.74 -15.99 -16.40
CA GLU A 108 5.56 -15.63 -15.25
C GLU A 108 4.80 -14.78 -14.24
N ARG A 109 4.09 -13.75 -14.72
CA ARG A 109 3.24 -12.91 -13.88
C ARG A 109 2.12 -13.71 -13.24
N TRP A 110 1.47 -14.58 -14.02
CA TRP A 110 0.40 -15.45 -13.53
C TRP A 110 0.88 -16.38 -12.42
N ARG A 111 2.04 -17.01 -12.61
CA ARG A 111 2.67 -17.86 -11.59
C ARG A 111 2.99 -17.07 -10.33
N TYR A 112 3.65 -15.91 -10.44
CA TYR A 112 3.95 -15.06 -9.29
C TYR A 112 2.68 -14.68 -8.49
N ILE A 113 1.63 -14.23 -9.20
CA ILE A 113 0.36 -13.83 -8.57
C ILE A 113 -0.29 -15.03 -7.86
N ASN A 114 -0.30 -16.21 -8.48
CA ASN A 114 -0.86 -17.41 -7.89
C ASN A 114 -0.07 -17.87 -6.66
N ASP A 115 1.26 -17.87 -6.73
CA ASP A 115 2.13 -18.29 -5.64
C ASP A 115 1.91 -17.39 -4.41
N GLU A 116 1.85 -16.06 -4.61
CA GLU A 116 1.56 -15.10 -3.56
C GLU A 116 0.15 -15.29 -2.97
N ILE A 117 -0.88 -15.37 -3.82
CA ILE A 117 -2.28 -15.37 -3.38
C ILE A 117 -2.73 -16.73 -2.82
N SER A 118 -2.10 -17.82 -3.23
CA SER A 118 -2.40 -19.17 -2.70
C SER A 118 -2.22 -19.28 -1.18
N ARG A 119 -1.38 -18.43 -0.59
CA ARG A 119 -1.15 -18.34 0.86
C ARG A 119 -2.28 -17.61 1.60
N CYS A 120 -3.22 -16.99 0.89
CA CYS A 120 -4.27 -16.17 1.48
C CYS A 120 -5.30 -17.01 2.26
N ILE A 121 -5.30 -16.83 3.58
CA ILE A 121 -6.29 -17.43 4.49
C ILE A 121 -7.61 -16.64 4.58
N ARG A 122 -7.77 -15.60 3.74
CA ARG A 122 -8.99 -14.77 3.66
C ARG A 122 -9.45 -14.20 5.01
N CYS A 123 -8.51 -13.83 5.89
CA CYS A 123 -8.79 -13.24 7.20
C CYS A 123 -9.27 -11.77 7.14
N TYR A 124 -9.20 -11.14 5.96
CA TYR A 124 -9.60 -9.75 5.71
C TYR A 124 -8.85 -8.66 6.51
N ALA A 125 -7.75 -8.99 7.20
CA ALA A 125 -6.93 -8.01 7.90
C ALA A 125 -6.48 -6.87 6.97
N CYS A 126 -6.09 -7.21 5.73
CA CYS A 126 -5.69 -6.24 4.72
C CYS A 126 -6.83 -5.31 4.25
N ARG A 127 -8.08 -5.78 4.25
CA ARG A 127 -9.28 -4.96 4.00
C ARG A 127 -9.49 -4.00 5.15
N ASN A 128 -9.49 -4.50 6.38
CA ASN A 128 -9.81 -3.72 7.57
C ASN A 128 -8.73 -2.67 7.90
N ALA A 129 -7.47 -2.94 7.56
CA ALA A 129 -6.38 -1.98 7.72
C ALA A 129 -6.39 -0.85 6.66
N CYS A 130 -7.16 -0.99 5.58
CA CYS A 130 -7.16 -0.03 4.49
C CYS A 130 -8.19 1.08 4.71
N PRO A 131 -7.80 2.36 4.81
CA PRO A 131 -8.74 3.46 5.00
C PRO A 131 -9.65 3.69 3.79
N MET A 132 -9.34 3.10 2.63
CA MET A 132 -10.13 3.20 1.41
C MET A 132 -11.20 2.10 1.28
N CYS A 133 -11.19 1.10 2.18
CA CYS A 133 -12.19 0.03 2.23
C CYS A 133 -13.34 0.39 3.18
N TYR A 134 -14.08 1.45 2.87
CA TYR A 134 -15.16 1.99 3.73
C TYR A 134 -16.59 1.70 3.23
N CYS A 135 -16.75 0.95 2.14
CA CYS A 135 -18.07 0.68 1.55
C CYS A 135 -19.03 0.11 2.59
N LYS A 136 -20.25 0.67 2.68
CA LYS A 136 -21.32 0.17 3.57
C LYS A 136 -21.70 -1.27 3.25
N GLU A 137 -21.65 -1.61 1.97
CA GLU A 137 -21.89 -2.95 1.46
C GLU A 137 -20.67 -3.40 0.66
N CYS A 138 -20.08 -4.53 1.03
CA CYS A 138 -18.92 -5.07 0.34
C CYS A 138 -19.27 -6.37 -0.39
N PHE A 139 -18.71 -6.57 -1.59
CA PHE A 139 -18.90 -7.79 -2.38
C PHE A 139 -18.52 -9.06 -1.59
N VAL A 140 -17.57 -8.97 -0.67
CA VAL A 140 -17.16 -10.10 0.19
C VAL A 140 -18.26 -10.54 1.16
N ASP A 141 -19.11 -9.58 1.58
CA ASP A 141 -20.17 -9.81 2.56
C ASP A 141 -21.47 -10.28 1.88
N LYS A 142 -21.68 -9.94 0.60
CA LYS A 142 -22.89 -10.33 -0.17
C LYS A 142 -23.00 -11.84 -0.36
N THR A 143 -24.13 -12.42 0.04
CA THR A 143 -24.44 -13.86 -0.09
C THR A 143 -25.54 -14.14 -1.12
N ALA A 144 -26.30 -13.12 -1.54
CA ALA A 144 -27.41 -13.28 -2.46
C ALA A 144 -27.52 -12.06 -3.41
N PRO A 145 -27.46 -12.27 -4.74
CA PRO A 145 -26.93 -13.46 -5.42
C PRO A 145 -25.44 -13.68 -5.11
N GLN A 146 -25.01 -14.94 -5.00
CA GLN A 146 -23.61 -15.29 -4.77
C GLN A 146 -22.87 -15.39 -6.11
N TRP A 147 -22.39 -14.25 -6.63
CA TRP A 147 -21.55 -14.22 -7.82
C TRP A 147 -20.10 -14.61 -7.54
N ILE A 148 -19.63 -14.36 -6.31
CA ILE A 148 -18.25 -14.52 -5.90
C ILE A 148 -18.20 -15.53 -4.78
N GLY A 149 -17.35 -16.55 -4.93
CA GLY A 149 -17.18 -17.56 -3.90
C GLY A 149 -16.53 -16.98 -2.63
N LYS A 150 -16.75 -17.71 -1.52
CA LYS A 150 -16.37 -17.30 -0.17
C LYS A 150 -15.32 -18.21 0.47
N THR A 151 -14.71 -19.10 -0.30
CA THR A 151 -13.73 -20.06 0.20
C THR A 151 -12.31 -19.48 0.14
N THR A 152 -11.34 -20.30 0.55
CA THR A 152 -9.91 -20.05 0.36
C THR A 152 -9.39 -20.70 -0.92
N ASP A 153 -10.27 -21.18 -1.80
CA ASP A 153 -9.85 -21.70 -3.10
C ASP A 153 -9.18 -20.59 -3.91
N LEU A 154 -8.19 -20.95 -4.71
CA LEU A 154 -7.36 -19.98 -5.43
C LEU A 154 -8.20 -19.05 -6.31
N SER A 155 -9.24 -19.55 -6.99
CA SER A 155 -10.14 -18.72 -7.80
C SER A 155 -10.82 -17.62 -6.98
N ASP A 156 -11.25 -17.97 -5.77
CA ASP A 156 -11.99 -17.08 -4.88
C ASP A 156 -11.08 -16.01 -4.26
N THR A 157 -9.88 -16.40 -3.84
CA THR A 157 -8.88 -15.48 -3.30
C THR A 157 -8.33 -14.56 -4.38
N LEU A 158 -8.05 -15.07 -5.59
CA LEU A 158 -7.65 -14.27 -6.76
C LEU A 158 -8.66 -13.17 -7.05
N ILE A 159 -9.93 -13.55 -7.17
CA ILE A 159 -11.02 -12.62 -7.46
C ILE A 159 -11.14 -11.54 -6.37
N PHE A 160 -10.99 -11.91 -5.09
CA PHE A 160 -10.96 -10.94 -3.99
C PHE A 160 -9.83 -9.92 -4.15
N HIS A 161 -8.61 -10.37 -4.41
CA HIS A 161 -7.45 -9.49 -4.57
C HIS A 161 -7.56 -8.61 -5.82
N LEU A 162 -8.04 -9.16 -6.94
CA LEU A 162 -8.23 -8.43 -8.20
C LEU A 162 -9.30 -7.33 -8.06
N MET A 163 -10.50 -7.66 -7.59
CA MET A 163 -11.56 -6.66 -7.38
C MET A 163 -11.12 -5.58 -6.40
N ARG A 164 -10.45 -5.96 -5.31
CA ARG A 164 -9.94 -4.98 -4.35
C ARG A 164 -8.90 -4.06 -4.98
N ALA A 165 -8.00 -4.57 -5.83
CA ALA A 165 -7.04 -3.75 -6.55
C ALA A 165 -7.73 -2.73 -7.46
N PHE A 166 -8.74 -3.15 -8.22
CA PHE A 166 -9.54 -2.25 -9.07
C PHE A 166 -10.34 -1.21 -8.28
N HIS A 167 -10.94 -1.57 -7.14
CA HIS A 167 -11.62 -0.60 -6.27
C HIS A 167 -10.67 0.47 -5.70
N LEU A 168 -9.36 0.19 -5.67
CA LEU A 168 -8.31 1.08 -5.17
C LEU A 168 -7.55 1.81 -6.28
N ALA A 169 -7.81 1.52 -7.56
CA ALA A 169 -7.16 2.21 -8.68
C ALA A 169 -7.45 3.72 -8.62
N GLY A 170 -6.38 4.53 -8.61
CA GLY A 170 -6.47 5.99 -8.43
C GLY A 170 -6.83 6.45 -7.01
N ARG A 171 -6.83 5.55 -6.03
CA ARG A 171 -7.20 5.83 -4.63
C ARG A 171 -6.19 5.31 -3.61
N CYS A 172 -5.40 4.31 -3.96
CA CYS A 172 -4.30 3.80 -3.16
C CYS A 172 -3.19 4.85 -3.02
N VAL A 173 -2.79 5.16 -1.78
CA VAL A 173 -1.64 6.05 -1.47
C VAL A 173 -0.38 5.26 -1.09
N GLU A 174 -0.37 3.96 -1.41
CA GLU A 174 0.78 3.06 -1.24
C GLU A 174 1.36 2.94 0.19
N CYS A 175 0.60 3.27 1.23
CA CYS A 175 1.07 3.32 2.63
C CYS A 175 1.54 1.98 3.24
N GLY A 176 1.28 0.86 2.56
CA GLY A 176 1.66 -0.49 2.97
C GLY A 176 0.94 -1.05 4.21
N ALA A 177 -0.09 -0.36 4.72
CA ALA A 177 -0.84 -0.84 5.89
C ALA A 177 -1.48 -2.22 5.65
N CYS A 178 -1.92 -2.52 4.43
CA CYS A 178 -2.52 -3.81 4.10
C CYS A 178 -1.53 -4.97 4.08
N GLU A 179 -0.29 -4.71 3.67
CA GLU A 179 0.81 -5.69 3.65
C GLU A 179 1.26 -6.00 5.07
N ARG A 180 1.52 -4.96 5.88
CA ARG A 180 1.86 -5.10 7.31
C ARG A 180 0.78 -5.81 8.14
N ALA A 181 -0.49 -5.69 7.74
CA ALA A 181 -1.59 -6.36 8.42
C ALA A 181 -1.75 -7.83 8.00
N CYS A 182 -1.07 -8.29 6.95
CA CYS A 182 -1.20 -9.65 6.46
C CYS A 182 -0.37 -10.62 7.33
N PRO A 183 -0.99 -11.58 8.04
CA PRO A 183 -0.23 -12.55 8.84
C PRO A 183 0.54 -13.57 7.98
N MET A 184 0.26 -13.62 6.68
CA MET A 184 0.88 -14.54 5.72
C MET A 184 1.95 -13.85 4.87
N GLU A 185 2.24 -12.57 5.13
CA GLU A 185 3.28 -11.79 4.43
C GLU A 185 3.11 -11.82 2.90
N ILE A 186 1.87 -11.72 2.43
CA ILE A 186 1.53 -11.65 1.00
C ILE A 186 1.88 -10.26 0.48
N ASP A 187 2.52 -10.19 -0.68
CA ASP A 187 2.74 -8.92 -1.40
C ASP A 187 1.42 -8.41 -2.02
N ILE A 188 0.56 -7.87 -1.16
CA ILE A 188 -0.73 -7.28 -1.53
C ILE A 188 -0.53 -5.99 -2.34
N ARG A 189 0.65 -5.37 -2.22
CA ARG A 189 0.92 -4.09 -2.87
C ARG A 189 1.26 -4.27 -4.33
N LYS A 190 1.87 -5.36 -4.78
CA LYS A 190 2.32 -5.53 -6.17
C LYS A 190 1.28 -5.10 -7.21
N LEU A 191 0.06 -5.63 -7.12
CA LEU A 191 -1.04 -5.29 -8.02
C LEU A 191 -1.48 -3.82 -7.89
N ASN A 192 -1.59 -3.31 -6.66
CA ASN A 192 -1.97 -1.92 -6.41
C ASN A 192 -0.92 -0.92 -6.90
N ARG A 193 0.37 -1.26 -6.75
CA ARG A 193 1.51 -0.47 -7.25
C ARG A 193 1.51 -0.44 -8.77
N LYS A 194 1.25 -1.58 -9.42
CA LYS A 194 1.12 -1.64 -10.88
C LYS A 194 -0.01 -0.74 -11.38
N LEU A 195 -1.20 -0.83 -10.76
CA LEU A 195 -2.32 0.06 -11.08
C LEU A 195 -2.01 1.54 -10.77
N THR A 196 -1.23 1.82 -9.73
CA THR A 196 -0.80 3.20 -9.42
C THR A 196 0.15 3.74 -10.49
N ALA A 197 1.10 2.93 -10.96
CA ALA A 197 1.98 3.27 -12.07
C ALA A 197 1.19 3.50 -13.37
N ASP A 198 0.21 2.64 -13.67
CA ASP A 198 -0.66 2.80 -14.84
C ASP A 198 -1.50 4.08 -14.75
N ILE A 199 -2.08 4.35 -13.59
CA ILE A 199 -2.85 5.59 -13.37
C ILE A 199 -1.97 6.83 -13.53
N LYS A 200 -0.73 6.80 -13.04
CA LYS A 200 0.22 7.91 -13.21
C LYS A 200 0.62 8.09 -14.68
N SER A 201 0.90 6.99 -15.38
CA SER A 201 1.31 7.02 -16.79
C SER A 201 0.19 7.47 -17.73
N LEU A 202 -1.02 6.92 -17.54
CA LEU A 202 -2.16 7.15 -18.43
C LEU A 202 -2.88 8.47 -18.15
N PHE A 203 -2.98 8.89 -16.89
CA PHE A 203 -3.84 10.03 -16.51
C PHE A 203 -3.09 11.16 -15.80
N ASP A 204 -1.77 11.06 -15.67
CA ASP A 204 -0.92 11.98 -14.89
C ASP A 204 -1.47 12.25 -13.47
N TYR A 205 -2.09 11.24 -12.87
CA TYR A 205 -2.80 11.39 -11.60
C TYR A 205 -2.09 10.68 -10.47
N GLU A 206 -2.13 11.29 -9.28
CA GLU A 206 -1.59 10.71 -8.06
C GLU A 206 -2.56 10.85 -6.88
N ALA A 207 -2.82 9.73 -6.21
CA ALA A 207 -3.75 9.69 -5.11
C ALA A 207 -3.19 10.38 -3.86
N GLY A 208 -4.05 11.11 -3.14
CA GLY A 208 -3.73 11.65 -1.81
C GLY A 208 -3.04 13.02 -1.79
N LEU A 209 -2.74 13.63 -2.94
CA LEU A 209 -2.06 14.93 -3.01
C LEU A 209 -2.99 16.14 -3.06
N SER A 210 -4.19 15.96 -3.63
CA SER A 210 -5.19 17.03 -3.79
C SER A 210 -6.57 16.55 -3.37
N LEU A 211 -7.29 17.44 -2.68
CA LEU A 211 -8.71 17.25 -2.35
C LEU A 211 -9.64 17.53 -3.53
N GLU A 212 -9.21 18.40 -4.46
CA GLU A 212 -10.03 18.88 -5.57
C GLU A 212 -9.95 17.96 -6.81
N ASP A 213 -8.77 17.38 -7.05
CA ASP A 213 -8.54 16.57 -8.24
C ASP A 213 -9.45 15.34 -8.20
N LYS A 214 -10.18 15.05 -9.28
CA LYS A 214 -11.03 13.85 -9.32
C LYS A 214 -10.21 12.63 -9.72
N ALA A 215 -10.49 11.48 -9.10
CA ALA A 215 -9.85 10.23 -9.48
C ALA A 215 -10.21 9.87 -10.93
N PRO A 216 -9.27 9.34 -11.74
CA PRO A 216 -9.48 9.11 -13.17
C PRO A 216 -10.70 8.23 -13.48
N LEU A 217 -10.95 7.18 -12.69
CA LEU A 217 -12.09 6.29 -12.91
C LEU A 217 -13.44 6.87 -12.45
N ALA A 218 -13.46 8.10 -11.95
CA ALA A 218 -14.66 8.83 -11.52
C ALA A 218 -14.89 10.11 -12.33
N THR A 219 -14.08 10.36 -13.36
CA THR A 219 -14.18 11.51 -14.25
C THR A 219 -13.94 11.07 -15.68
N TYR A 220 -14.24 11.96 -16.62
CA TYR A 220 -13.92 11.79 -18.03
C TYR A 220 -13.30 13.07 -18.55
N LYS A 221 -12.27 12.96 -19.39
CA LYS A 221 -11.72 14.06 -20.17
C LYS A 221 -11.68 13.68 -21.66
N PRO A 222 -11.96 14.61 -22.59
CA PRO A 222 -11.88 14.33 -24.03
C PRO A 222 -10.52 13.86 -24.54
N ASP A 223 -9.45 14.16 -23.80
CA ASP A 223 -8.06 13.82 -24.09
C ASP A 223 -7.55 12.61 -23.28
N ASP A 224 -8.43 11.86 -22.59
CA ASP A 224 -8.05 10.62 -21.91
C ASP A 224 -7.52 9.58 -22.93
N PRO A 225 -6.62 8.66 -22.54
CA PRO A 225 -6.10 7.63 -23.44
C PRO A 225 -7.19 6.60 -23.80
N GLU A 226 -7.67 6.67 -25.03
CA GLU A 226 -8.76 5.82 -25.56
C GLU A 226 -8.24 4.78 -26.56
N ASP A 227 -7.00 4.32 -26.42
CA ASP A 227 -6.36 3.41 -27.39
C ASP A 227 -7.20 2.15 -27.65
N PHE A 228 -7.92 1.64 -26.65
CA PHE A 228 -8.79 0.47 -26.77
C PHE A 228 -10.13 0.74 -27.49
N ILE A 229 -10.59 1.99 -27.55
CA ILE A 229 -11.78 2.42 -28.31
C ILE A 229 -11.37 2.77 -29.74
N LEU A 230 -10.22 3.44 -29.89
CA LEU A 230 -9.73 3.94 -31.16
C LEU A 230 -9.06 2.84 -32.00
N ASN A 231 -8.48 1.81 -31.37
CA ASN A 231 -7.81 0.68 -32.04
C ASN A 231 -8.29 -0.68 -31.47
N PRO A 232 -9.50 -1.15 -31.84
CA PRO A 232 -10.07 -2.41 -31.37
C PRO A 232 -9.38 -3.67 -31.91
#